data_AF-A0A1V2UQ54-F1
#
_entry.id   AF-A0A1V2UQ54-F1
#
_cell.length_a   1.000
_cell.length_b   1.000
_cell.length_c   1.000
_cell.angle_alpha   90.00
_cell.angle_beta   90.00
_cell.angle_gamma   90.00
#
_symmetry.space_group_name_H-M   'P 1'
#
loop_
_entity.id
_entity.type
_entity.pdbx_description
1 polymer ?
#
loop_
_entity_poly.entity_id
_entity_poly.type
_entity_poly.pdbx_seq_one_letter_code
_entity_poly.pdbx_strand_id
1 'polypeptide(L)'
;MTIEKLTEFAKLADDKSSNTEGLVLEKGFPSSLQPARQWFNWLLNSLTKKINEMIDELGNTSNALQQQLDNSIGLISICPFPDVPEDHRECIGETLLIADYPKLFAKIGTTYGGDGTTNFKTPDYRALFVRGLDSGKNEDSGRVIGSIQNESVKLEGSFATIQPSAFSNTGVFSNTTSNPAEIGGAAAPYNHDVINMSSGTETRPKNISAKYVIKVK
;
A
#
# COMPACT_ATOMS: atom_id res chain seq x y z
N MET A 1 25.97 6.71 38.72
CA MET A 1 24.94 7.51 39.42
C MET A 1 23.63 7.14 38.74
N THR A 2 22.78 6.35 39.39
CA THR A 2 21.57 5.78 38.76
C THR A 2 20.51 6.87 38.51
N ILE A 3 19.83 6.79 37.36
CA ILE A 3 18.81 7.76 36.89
C ILE A 3 17.77 8.09 37.96
N GLU A 4 17.47 7.14 38.85
CA GLU A 4 16.50 7.30 39.95
C GLU A 4 16.89 8.37 40.99
N LYS A 5 18.19 8.67 41.15
CA LYS A 5 18.64 9.70 42.11
C LYS A 5 18.40 11.12 41.61
N LEU A 6 18.34 11.33 40.29
CA LEU A 6 18.09 12.66 39.72
C LEU A 6 16.64 13.12 39.96
N THR A 7 15.69 12.18 39.95
CA THR A 7 14.27 12.44 40.27
C THR A 7 14.06 12.83 41.73
N GLU A 8 14.96 12.44 42.64
CA GLU A 8 14.88 12.74 44.07
C GLU A 8 15.28 14.19 44.38
N PHE A 9 16.23 14.78 43.64
CA PHE A 9 16.62 16.19 43.78
C PHE A 9 15.55 17.17 43.29
N ALA A 10 14.69 16.74 42.37
CA ALA A 10 13.60 17.56 41.82
C ALA A 10 12.37 17.65 42.75
N LYS A 11 12.18 16.71 43.69
CA LYS A 11 11.01 16.70 44.60
C LYS A 11 10.96 17.89 45.57
N LEU A 12 12.10 18.47 45.90
CA LEU A 12 12.21 19.58 46.86
C LEU A 12 12.16 20.98 46.22
N ALA A 13 11.98 21.08 44.89
CA ALA A 13 11.85 22.36 44.22
C ALA A 13 10.49 23.02 44.45
N ASP A 14 9.44 22.23 44.69
CA ASP A 14 8.06 22.71 44.80
C ASP A 14 7.54 22.81 46.25
N ASP A 15 8.32 22.35 47.25
CA ASP A 15 7.93 22.43 48.67
C ASP A 15 8.31 23.80 49.28
N LYS A 16 7.39 24.75 49.11
CA LYS A 16 7.15 25.96 49.93
C LYS A 16 8.37 26.49 50.72
N SER A 17 9.35 27.10 50.03
CA SER A 17 10.27 28.17 50.52
C SER A 17 11.56 28.30 49.69
N SER A 18 11.58 27.89 48.41
CA SER A 18 12.73 28.20 47.57
C SER A 18 12.74 29.69 47.24
N ASN A 19 13.79 30.41 47.65
CA ASN A 19 14.02 31.82 47.31
C ASN A 19 14.34 31.95 45.80
N THR A 20 13.37 31.62 44.95
CA THR A 20 13.49 31.55 43.49
C THR A 20 12.88 32.76 42.79
N GLU A 21 12.32 33.72 43.55
CA GLU A 21 11.81 34.99 43.01
C GLU A 21 12.93 35.73 42.28
N GLY A 22 12.75 35.96 40.96
CA GLY A 22 13.70 36.70 40.12
C GLY A 22 14.79 35.86 39.45
N LEU A 23 14.83 34.54 39.64
CA LEU A 23 15.75 33.65 38.93
C LEU A 23 15.21 33.33 37.52
N VAL A 24 15.73 34.04 36.51
CA VAL A 24 15.40 33.86 35.09
C VAL A 24 16.64 33.37 34.35
N LEU A 25 16.50 32.42 33.42
CA LEU A 25 17.61 31.77 32.71
C LEU A 25 18.60 32.79 32.08
N GLU A 26 18.09 33.92 31.61
CA GLU A 26 18.87 34.98 30.96
C GLU A 26 19.63 35.90 31.93
N LYS A 27 19.24 35.95 33.21
CA LYS A 27 19.79 36.91 34.19
C LYS A 27 20.95 36.38 35.05
N GLY A 28 21.24 35.08 34.99
CA GLY A 28 22.35 34.46 35.75
C GLY A 28 22.19 34.55 37.28
N PHE A 29 23.29 34.34 38.03
CA PHE A 29 23.29 34.45 39.49
C PHE A 29 23.29 35.94 39.92
N PRO A 30 22.28 36.44 40.65
CA PRO A 30 22.34 37.78 41.23
C PRO A 30 23.45 37.81 42.28
N SER A 31 24.49 38.63 42.07
CA SER A 31 25.63 38.74 42.99
C SER A 31 25.24 39.16 44.42
N SER A 32 24.00 39.62 44.63
CA SER A 32 23.46 40.13 45.89
C SER A 32 22.67 39.13 46.73
N LEU A 33 22.32 37.94 46.21
CA LEU A 33 21.44 36.98 46.91
C LEU A 33 22.17 35.66 47.19
N GLN A 34 22.72 35.55 48.40
CA GLN A 34 23.16 34.26 48.93
C GLN A 34 21.95 33.36 49.25
N PRO A 35 22.09 32.02 49.10
CA PRO A 35 23.32 31.30 48.76
C PRO A 35 23.29 30.72 47.33
N ALA A 36 24.42 30.83 46.61
CA ALA A 36 24.67 30.22 45.30
C ALA A 36 24.24 28.74 45.20
N ARG A 37 24.26 28.02 46.33
CA ARG A 37 23.77 26.65 46.44
C ARG A 37 22.30 26.49 46.00
N GLN A 38 21.39 27.38 46.40
CA GLN A 38 19.98 27.26 46.00
C GLN A 38 19.79 27.51 44.50
N TRP A 39 20.54 28.48 43.96
CA TRP A 39 20.54 28.75 42.52
C TRP A 39 21.08 27.59 41.69
N PHE A 40 22.21 27.01 42.10
CA PHE A 40 22.78 25.83 41.43
C PHE A 40 21.83 24.63 41.50
N ASN A 41 21.18 24.38 42.64
CA ASN A 41 20.16 23.34 42.76
C ASN A 41 18.98 23.59 41.82
N TRP A 42 18.47 24.82 41.74
CA TRP A 42 17.39 25.19 40.81
C TRP A 42 17.80 25.00 39.34
N LEU A 43 19.00 25.43 38.97
CA LEU A 43 19.53 25.28 37.61
C LEU A 43 19.65 23.81 37.23
N LEU A 44 20.26 22.99 38.10
CA LEU A 44 20.42 21.54 37.85
C LEU A 44 19.07 20.83 37.76
N ASN A 45 18.10 21.21 38.61
CA ASN A 45 16.74 20.66 38.54
C ASN A 45 16.02 21.05 37.25
N SER A 46 16.16 22.31 36.83
CA SER A 46 15.56 22.83 35.60
C SER A 46 16.15 22.19 34.35
N LEU A 47 17.48 22.00 34.32
CA LEU A 47 18.17 21.26 33.27
C LEU A 47 17.72 19.79 33.23
N THR A 48 17.64 19.14 34.39
CA THR A 48 17.17 17.74 34.49
C THR A 48 15.74 17.60 33.96
N LYS A 49 14.84 18.52 34.35
CA LYS A 49 13.47 18.53 33.85
C LYS A 49 13.42 18.70 32.33
N LYS A 50 14.19 19.65 31.77
CA LYS A 50 14.24 19.85 30.31
C LYS A 50 14.82 18.66 29.56
N ILE A 51 15.84 18.00 30.11
CA ILE A 51 16.40 16.78 29.53
C ILE A 51 15.34 15.68 29.49
N ASN A 52 14.58 15.49 30.57
CA ASN A 52 13.52 14.48 30.60
C ASN A 52 12.40 14.80 29.59
N GLU A 53 11.95 16.06 29.52
CA GLU A 53 10.96 16.49 28.51
C GLU A 53 11.46 16.19 27.08
N MET A 54 12.72 16.50 26.76
CA MET A 54 13.30 16.18 25.45
C MET A 54 13.39 14.68 25.19
N ILE A 55 13.75 13.87 26.21
CA ILE A 55 13.79 12.41 26.10
C ILE A 55 12.40 11.86 25.79
N ASP A 56 11.38 12.35 26.49
CA ASP A 56 9.99 11.92 26.30
C ASP A 56 9.47 12.30 24.91
N GLU A 57 9.74 13.52 24.44
CA GLU A 57 9.40 13.98 23.09
C GLU A 57 10.07 13.13 22.00
N LEU A 58 11.38 12.83 22.17
CA LEU A 58 12.12 11.96 21.26
C LEU A 58 11.55 10.54 21.24
N GLY A 59 11.22 9.99 22.41
CA GLY A 59 10.60 8.67 22.54
C GLY A 59 9.24 8.61 21.84
N ASN A 60 8.39 9.61 22.05
CA ASN A 60 7.09 9.71 21.40
C ASN A 60 7.21 9.83 19.88
N THR A 61 8.14 10.65 19.40
CA THR A 61 8.40 10.82 17.96
C THR A 61 8.88 9.51 17.33
N SER A 62 9.80 8.80 17.99
CA SER A 62 10.29 7.50 17.52
C SER A 62 9.15 6.48 17.40
N ASN A 63 8.29 6.39 18.41
CA ASN A 63 7.13 5.50 18.40
C ASN A 63 6.15 5.81 17.26
N ALA A 64 5.88 7.10 17.01
CA ALA A 64 5.00 7.54 15.92
C ALA A 64 5.57 7.18 14.54
N LEU A 65 6.89 7.39 14.33
CA LEU A 65 7.56 7.01 13.07
C LEU A 65 7.53 5.50 12.85
N GLN A 66 7.74 4.70 13.89
CA GLN A 66 7.66 3.24 13.78
C GLN A 66 6.25 2.77 13.45
N GLN A 67 5.22 3.38 14.05
CA GLN A 67 3.84 3.08 13.71
C GLN A 67 3.53 3.44 12.25
N GLN A 68 4.04 4.57 11.75
CA GLN A 68 3.86 4.94 10.34
C GLN A 68 4.54 3.94 9.40
N LEU A 69 5.75 3.48 9.73
CA LEU A 69 6.46 2.43 8.98
C LEU A 69 5.65 1.12 8.99
N ASP A 70 5.16 0.69 10.14
CA ASP A 70 4.33 -0.52 10.28
C ASP A 70 3.02 -0.43 9.48
N ASN A 71 2.40 0.75 9.44
CA ASN A 71 1.21 0.98 8.63
C ASN A 71 1.51 0.85 7.13
N SER A 72 2.73 1.17 6.69
CA SER A 72 3.16 1.04 5.30
C SER A 72 3.46 -0.40 4.85
N ILE A 73 3.72 -1.33 5.78
CA ILE A 73 3.93 -2.75 5.47
C ILE A 73 2.71 -3.29 4.70
N GLY A 74 2.93 -4.07 3.66
CA GLY A 74 1.87 -4.62 2.81
C GLY A 74 1.33 -3.68 1.74
N LEU A 75 1.72 -2.39 1.75
CA LEU A 75 1.43 -1.50 0.62
C LEU A 75 2.24 -1.92 -0.60
N ILE A 76 1.60 -1.81 -1.77
CA ILE A 76 2.19 -2.14 -3.06
C ILE A 76 2.57 -0.85 -3.78
N SER A 77 3.78 -0.82 -4.33
CA SER A 77 4.32 0.28 -5.10
C SER A 77 4.85 -0.21 -6.45
N ILE A 78 4.99 0.73 -7.39
CA ILE A 78 5.60 0.46 -8.69
C ILE A 78 7.09 0.84 -8.63
N CYS A 79 7.96 -0.09 -8.99
CA CYS A 79 9.40 0.08 -9.03
C CYS A 79 9.87 0.10 -10.50
N PRO A 80 10.36 1.25 -11.02
CA PRO A 80 10.77 1.40 -12.41
C PRO A 80 12.21 0.96 -12.70
N PHE A 81 12.93 0.42 -11.71
CA PHE A 81 14.32 -0.01 -11.80
C PHE A 81 14.47 -1.51 -11.44
N PRO A 82 15.56 -2.18 -11.85
CA PRO A 82 15.67 -3.64 -11.71
C PRO A 82 15.86 -4.09 -10.26
N ASP A 83 16.59 -3.34 -9.45
CA ASP A 83 16.95 -3.72 -8.08
C ASP A 83 15.81 -3.41 -7.10
N VAL A 84 15.27 -4.45 -6.44
CA VAL A 84 14.20 -4.27 -5.45
C VAL A 84 14.81 -3.75 -4.14
N PRO A 85 14.25 -2.68 -3.53
CA PRO A 85 14.70 -2.20 -2.22
C PRO A 85 14.69 -3.30 -1.15
N GLU A 86 15.63 -3.24 -0.20
CA GLU A 86 15.83 -4.29 0.82
C GLU A 86 14.59 -4.56 1.69
N ASP A 87 13.84 -3.49 1.97
CA ASP A 87 12.60 -3.45 2.74
C ASP A 87 11.37 -3.84 1.92
N HIS A 88 11.53 -4.25 0.66
CA HIS A 88 10.48 -4.68 -0.24
C HIS A 88 10.75 -6.08 -0.81
N ARG A 89 9.69 -6.74 -1.29
CA ARG A 89 9.79 -7.95 -2.12
C ARG A 89 9.06 -7.73 -3.43
N GLU A 90 9.52 -8.39 -4.48
CA GLU A 90 8.83 -8.36 -5.77
C GLU A 90 7.53 -9.16 -5.67
N CYS A 91 6.46 -8.67 -6.28
CA CYS A 91 5.18 -9.38 -6.34
C CYS A 91 5.22 -10.49 -7.41
N ILE A 92 5.97 -11.57 -7.13
CA ILE A 92 6.21 -12.70 -8.03
C ILE A 92 5.73 -14.06 -7.48
N GLY A 93 4.89 -14.06 -6.44
CA GLY A 93 4.45 -15.29 -5.77
C GLY A 93 5.52 -15.96 -4.90
N GLU A 94 6.50 -15.19 -4.40
CA GLU A 94 7.59 -15.70 -3.55
C GLU A 94 7.02 -16.27 -2.24
N THR A 95 7.58 -17.39 -1.78
CA THR A 95 7.23 -17.97 -0.47
C THR A 95 8.09 -17.34 0.62
N LEU A 96 7.45 -16.75 1.62
CA LEU A 96 8.08 -16.08 2.75
C LEU A 96 7.76 -16.82 4.05
N LEU A 97 8.71 -16.79 4.99
CA LEU A 97 8.51 -17.34 6.33
C LEU A 97 7.74 -16.36 7.21
N ILE A 98 6.76 -16.87 7.95
CA ILE A 98 5.97 -16.06 8.89
C ILE A 98 6.86 -15.51 10.01
N ALA A 99 7.87 -16.27 10.44
CA ALA A 99 8.82 -15.85 11.47
C ALA A 99 9.61 -14.59 11.08
N ASP A 100 9.91 -14.43 9.79
CA ASP A 100 10.71 -13.30 9.28
C ASP A 100 9.85 -12.06 8.96
N TYR A 101 8.58 -12.26 8.61
CA TYR A 101 7.67 -11.20 8.18
C TYR A 101 6.28 -11.27 8.86
N PRO A 102 6.22 -11.29 10.21
CA PRO A 102 4.96 -11.51 10.93
C PRO A 102 3.94 -10.38 10.72
N LYS A 103 4.40 -9.13 10.60
CA LYS A 103 3.54 -7.96 10.36
C LYS A 103 2.89 -8.00 8.98
N LEU A 104 3.62 -8.48 7.97
CA LEU A 104 3.08 -8.64 6.62
C LEU A 104 2.06 -9.78 6.58
N PHE A 105 2.39 -10.92 7.18
CA PHE A 105 1.47 -12.06 7.29
C PHE A 105 0.16 -11.66 7.99
N ALA A 106 0.23 -10.86 9.06
CA ALA A 106 -0.97 -10.35 9.74
C ALA A 106 -1.90 -9.53 8.83
N LYS A 107 -1.39 -8.93 7.74
CA LYS A 107 -2.17 -8.13 6.79
C LYS A 107 -2.73 -8.95 5.63
N ILE A 108 -1.91 -9.81 5.01
CA ILE A 108 -2.31 -10.51 3.77
C ILE A 108 -2.68 -11.98 3.97
N GLY A 109 -2.31 -12.57 5.12
CA GLY A 109 -2.55 -13.97 5.46
C GLY A 109 -2.06 -14.91 4.37
N THR A 110 -2.91 -15.87 4.02
CA THR A 110 -2.66 -16.87 2.97
C THR A 110 -3.40 -16.54 1.66
N THR A 111 -3.81 -15.28 1.45
CA THR A 111 -4.57 -14.86 0.25
C THR A 111 -3.89 -15.28 -1.06
N TYR A 112 -2.56 -15.28 -1.08
CA TYR A 112 -1.76 -15.65 -2.26
C TYR A 112 -1.11 -17.04 -2.15
N GLY A 113 -1.50 -17.83 -1.15
CA GLY A 113 -1.02 -19.18 -0.89
C GLY A 113 -0.07 -19.29 0.31
N GLY A 114 0.54 -20.46 0.43
CA GLY A 114 1.31 -20.90 1.59
C GLY A 114 0.48 -21.75 2.55
N ASP A 115 1.11 -22.24 3.62
CA ASP A 115 0.48 -23.14 4.58
C ASP A 115 -0.21 -22.41 5.77
N GLY A 116 0.04 -21.11 5.94
CA GLY A 116 -0.52 -20.29 7.01
C GLY A 116 -0.01 -20.62 8.41
N THR A 117 0.99 -21.50 8.54
CA THR A 117 1.57 -21.92 9.83
C THR A 117 3.06 -21.63 9.90
N THR A 118 3.80 -21.91 8.82
CA THR A 118 5.22 -21.62 8.68
C THR A 118 5.49 -20.58 7.60
N ASN A 119 4.67 -20.58 6.55
CA ASN A 119 4.88 -19.75 5.37
C ASN A 119 3.59 -19.18 4.79
N PHE A 120 3.78 -18.13 4.00
CA PHE A 120 2.77 -17.48 3.18
C PHE A 120 3.44 -17.02 1.88
N LYS A 121 2.66 -16.50 0.93
CA LYS A 121 3.20 -16.01 -0.33
C LYS A 121 2.93 -14.53 -0.56
N THR A 122 3.86 -13.88 -1.27
CA THR A 122 3.60 -12.56 -1.86
C THR A 122 2.55 -12.69 -2.97
N PRO A 123 1.90 -11.60 -3.39
CA PRO A 123 1.14 -11.60 -4.63
C PRO A 123 2.03 -11.98 -5.83
N ASP A 124 1.42 -12.49 -6.90
CA ASP A 124 2.04 -12.62 -8.22
C ASP A 124 1.30 -11.70 -9.20
N TYR A 125 1.84 -10.52 -9.44
CA TYR A 125 1.22 -9.49 -10.30
C TYR A 125 1.91 -9.34 -11.65
N ARG A 126 2.82 -10.27 -11.99
CA ARG A 126 3.51 -10.25 -13.27
C ARG A 126 2.49 -10.37 -14.40
N ALA A 127 2.57 -9.45 -15.36
CA ALA A 127 1.66 -9.36 -16.51
C ALA A 127 0.17 -9.20 -16.18
N LEU A 128 -0.19 -8.78 -14.96
CA LEU A 128 -1.57 -8.52 -14.57
C LEU A 128 -1.85 -7.03 -14.38
N PHE A 129 -3.08 -6.62 -14.67
CA PHE A 129 -3.59 -5.30 -14.31
C PHE A 129 -4.35 -5.38 -12.99
N VAL A 130 -3.98 -4.53 -12.03
CA VAL A 130 -4.73 -4.38 -10.78
C VAL A 130 -5.91 -3.44 -11.03
N ARG A 131 -7.09 -3.84 -10.56
CA ARG A 131 -8.32 -3.03 -10.55
C ARG A 131 -8.85 -2.88 -9.15
N GLY A 132 -9.62 -1.82 -8.92
CA GLY A 132 -10.31 -1.60 -7.65
C GLY A 132 -11.31 -2.71 -7.34
N LEU A 133 -11.39 -3.09 -6.07
CA LEU A 133 -12.44 -3.95 -5.55
C LEU A 133 -13.76 -3.16 -5.50
N ASP A 134 -14.87 -3.79 -5.87
CA ASP A 134 -16.21 -3.19 -5.88
C ASP A 134 -16.56 -2.48 -4.55
N SER A 135 -16.21 -3.09 -3.42
CA SER A 135 -16.36 -2.52 -2.08
C SER A 135 -17.77 -1.99 -1.77
N GLY A 136 -18.81 -2.67 -2.29
CA GLY A 136 -20.22 -2.33 -2.05
C GLY A 136 -20.82 -1.36 -3.06
N LYS A 137 -20.12 -1.08 -4.17
CA LYS A 137 -20.64 -0.26 -5.27
C LYS A 137 -21.70 -1.00 -6.10
N ASN A 138 -21.70 -2.34 -6.09
CA ASN A 138 -22.61 -3.21 -6.82
C ASN A 138 -22.48 -3.20 -8.35
N GLU A 139 -21.28 -2.90 -8.86
CA GLU A 139 -20.93 -3.00 -10.28
C GLU A 139 -20.14 -4.29 -10.58
N ASP A 140 -19.47 -4.84 -9.57
CA ASP A 140 -18.58 -5.99 -9.69
C ASP A 140 -18.63 -6.88 -8.44
N SER A 141 -19.86 -7.16 -7.96
CA SER A 141 -20.17 -7.78 -6.66
C SER A 141 -19.66 -9.22 -6.45
N GLY A 142 -19.15 -9.88 -7.50
CA GLY A 142 -18.68 -11.27 -7.42
C GLY A 142 -17.19 -11.41 -7.06
N ARG A 143 -16.46 -10.31 -6.91
CA ARG A 143 -15.00 -10.36 -6.73
C ARG A 143 -14.56 -10.21 -5.29
N VAL A 144 -13.49 -10.92 -4.97
CA VAL A 144 -12.78 -10.84 -3.69
C VAL A 144 -11.33 -10.43 -3.93
N ILE A 145 -10.69 -9.88 -2.90
CA ILE A 145 -9.27 -9.50 -2.94
C ILE A 145 -8.43 -10.74 -3.32
N GLY A 146 -7.51 -10.56 -4.26
CA GLY A 146 -6.61 -11.63 -4.73
C GLY A 146 -7.19 -12.55 -5.80
N SER A 147 -8.49 -12.43 -6.14
CA SER A 147 -9.06 -13.21 -7.24
C SER A 147 -8.56 -12.75 -8.61
N ILE A 148 -8.21 -13.72 -9.48
CA ILE A 148 -7.83 -13.47 -10.88
C ILE A 148 -9.08 -13.48 -11.75
N GLN A 149 -9.16 -12.53 -12.69
CA GLN A 149 -10.13 -12.55 -13.78
C GLN A 149 -9.40 -12.82 -15.09
N ASN A 150 -9.92 -13.74 -15.89
CA ASN A 150 -9.44 -13.96 -17.25
C ASN A 150 -9.80 -12.77 -18.16
N GLU A 151 -9.08 -12.67 -19.27
CA GLU A 151 -9.31 -11.71 -20.33
C GLU A 151 -10.71 -11.84 -20.94
N SER A 152 -11.31 -10.71 -21.28
CA SER A 152 -12.59 -10.66 -22.00
C SER A 152 -12.71 -9.33 -22.73
N VAL A 153 -13.29 -9.36 -23.93
CA VAL A 153 -13.64 -8.17 -24.71
C VAL A 153 -15.15 -8.21 -24.96
N LYS A 154 -15.87 -7.18 -24.48
CA LYS A 154 -17.29 -7.02 -24.80
C LYS A 154 -17.41 -6.54 -26.25
N LEU A 155 -18.14 -7.29 -27.06
CA LEU A 155 -18.38 -6.97 -28.46
C LEU A 155 -19.89 -6.79 -28.68
N GLU A 156 -20.27 -5.62 -29.18
CA GLU A 156 -21.66 -5.30 -29.52
C GLU A 156 -21.70 -4.74 -30.94
N GLY A 157 -22.67 -5.20 -31.73
CA GLY A 157 -22.84 -4.75 -33.11
C GLY A 157 -24.23 -5.13 -33.64
N SER A 158 -24.70 -4.40 -34.64
CA SER A 158 -25.93 -4.69 -35.36
C SER A 158 -25.72 -4.47 -36.86
N PHE A 159 -26.45 -5.24 -37.68
CA PHE A 159 -26.52 -5.05 -39.13
C PHE A 159 -27.91 -4.54 -39.50
N ALA A 160 -27.97 -3.51 -40.35
CA ALA A 160 -29.25 -2.93 -40.79
C ALA A 160 -29.90 -3.74 -41.93
N THR A 161 -29.13 -4.07 -42.97
CA THR A 161 -29.56 -4.89 -44.11
C THR A 161 -28.33 -5.57 -44.71
N ILE A 162 -28.35 -6.89 -44.87
CA ILE A 162 -27.37 -7.61 -45.70
C ILE A 162 -28.07 -7.90 -47.03
N GLN A 163 -27.82 -7.11 -48.08
CA GLN A 163 -28.26 -7.46 -49.44
C GLN A 163 -27.22 -8.40 -50.05
N PRO A 164 -27.53 -9.69 -50.30
CA PRO A 164 -26.60 -10.60 -50.92
C PRO A 164 -26.54 -10.32 -52.41
N SER A 165 -25.75 -9.32 -52.81
CA SER A 165 -25.26 -9.20 -54.18
C SER A 165 -23.74 -9.10 -54.13
N ALA A 166 -23.09 -10.27 -54.13
CA ALA A 166 -21.66 -10.47 -54.38
C ALA A 166 -20.66 -9.74 -53.45
N PHE A 167 -20.85 -9.81 -52.12
CA PHE A 167 -19.80 -9.38 -51.18
C PHE A 167 -19.07 -10.59 -50.57
N SER A 168 -17.75 -10.65 -50.79
CA SER A 168 -16.84 -11.45 -49.97
C SER A 168 -16.57 -10.67 -48.68
N ASN A 169 -17.36 -10.90 -47.64
CA ASN A 169 -17.10 -10.29 -46.33
C ASN A 169 -15.74 -10.79 -45.82
N THR A 170 -14.71 -9.95 -45.88
CA THR A 170 -13.38 -10.20 -45.30
C THR A 170 -13.18 -9.29 -44.09
N GLY A 171 -13.08 -9.87 -42.89
CA GLY A 171 -12.92 -9.14 -41.62
C GLY A 171 -13.53 -9.89 -40.42
N VAL A 172 -13.87 -9.14 -39.36
CA VAL A 172 -14.45 -9.61 -38.07
C VAL A 172 -15.74 -10.43 -38.23
N PHE A 173 -16.45 -10.25 -39.34
CA PHE A 173 -17.70 -10.94 -39.64
C PHE A 173 -17.58 -11.65 -40.98
N SER A 174 -17.80 -12.97 -40.99
CA SER A 174 -17.81 -13.80 -42.20
C SER A 174 -19.08 -14.64 -42.26
N ASN A 175 -19.66 -14.80 -43.45
CA ASN A 175 -20.83 -15.64 -43.64
C ASN A 175 -20.45 -17.13 -43.58
N THR A 176 -21.00 -17.89 -42.64
CA THR A 176 -20.72 -19.33 -42.48
C THR A 176 -21.73 -20.22 -43.20
N THR A 177 -22.81 -19.65 -43.76
CA THR A 177 -23.79 -20.39 -44.55
C THR A 177 -23.80 -19.89 -46.00
N SER A 178 -23.24 -20.70 -46.89
CA SER A 178 -23.47 -20.59 -48.33
C SER A 178 -24.85 -21.11 -48.67
N ASN A 179 -25.91 -20.45 -48.19
CA ASN A 179 -27.23 -20.63 -48.78
C ASN A 179 -27.73 -19.26 -49.24
N PRO A 180 -27.66 -18.94 -50.55
CA PRO A 180 -28.30 -17.74 -51.05
C PRO A 180 -29.79 -17.89 -50.72
N ALA A 181 -30.31 -17.06 -49.83
CA ALA A 181 -31.74 -17.02 -49.56
C ALA A 181 -32.44 -16.75 -50.90
N GLU A 182 -33.26 -17.71 -51.33
CA GLU A 182 -34.14 -17.53 -52.47
C GLU A 182 -35.03 -16.30 -52.24
N ILE A 183 -35.31 -15.56 -53.32
CA ILE A 183 -36.22 -14.42 -53.33
C ILE A 183 -37.58 -14.88 -52.78
N GLY A 184 -37.91 -14.45 -51.56
CA GLY A 184 -39.16 -14.80 -50.85
C GLY A 184 -39.00 -15.68 -49.60
N GLY A 185 -37.78 -16.12 -49.26
CA GLY A 185 -37.52 -16.99 -48.10
C GLY A 185 -37.36 -16.24 -46.76
N ALA A 186 -37.81 -16.86 -45.67
CA ALA A 186 -37.73 -16.35 -44.30
C ALA A 186 -36.30 -15.95 -43.88
N ALA A 187 -36.19 -14.97 -42.98
CA ALA A 187 -34.93 -14.46 -42.46
C ALA A 187 -34.02 -15.59 -41.94
N ALA A 188 -32.83 -15.74 -42.53
CA ALA A 188 -31.83 -16.70 -42.07
C ALA A 188 -31.13 -16.17 -40.80
N PRO A 189 -31.03 -16.96 -39.72
CA PRO A 189 -30.24 -16.59 -38.55
C PRO A 189 -28.75 -16.63 -38.89
N TYR A 190 -28.03 -15.53 -38.61
CA TYR A 190 -26.59 -15.45 -38.78
C TYR A 190 -25.91 -15.63 -37.42
N ASN A 191 -25.02 -16.62 -37.32
CA ASN A 191 -24.13 -16.80 -36.16
C ASN A 191 -22.72 -16.32 -36.54
N HIS A 192 -22.02 -15.68 -35.60
CA HIS A 192 -20.60 -15.39 -35.71
C HIS A 192 -19.87 -16.10 -34.56
N ASP A 193 -18.91 -16.96 -34.88
CA ASP A 193 -18.18 -17.76 -33.88
C ASP A 193 -16.70 -17.34 -33.75
N VAL A 194 -16.15 -16.67 -34.77
CA VAL A 194 -14.73 -16.32 -34.79
C VAL A 194 -14.53 -14.91 -35.37
N ILE A 195 -13.92 -14.05 -34.56
CA ILE A 195 -13.35 -12.78 -35.02
C ILE A 195 -11.86 -13.02 -35.27
N ASN A 196 -11.45 -13.01 -36.55
CA ASN A 196 -10.04 -13.10 -36.91
C ASN A 196 -9.35 -11.74 -36.74
N MET A 197 -8.82 -11.45 -35.55
CA MET A 197 -7.99 -10.27 -35.31
C MET A 197 -6.53 -10.59 -35.66
N SER A 198 -5.97 -9.94 -36.68
CA SER A 198 -4.66 -10.28 -37.26
C SER A 198 -3.44 -9.59 -36.63
N SER A 199 -3.47 -9.18 -35.35
CA SER A 199 -2.36 -8.40 -34.79
C SER A 199 -1.95 -8.65 -33.33
N GLY A 200 -2.35 -9.77 -32.70
CA GLY A 200 -1.77 -10.17 -31.41
C GLY A 200 -2.52 -11.31 -30.71
N THR A 201 -1.86 -11.99 -29.78
CA THR A 201 -2.43 -13.07 -28.95
C THR A 201 -3.42 -12.56 -27.88
N GLU A 202 -3.45 -11.25 -27.61
CA GLU A 202 -4.24 -10.63 -26.53
C GLU A 202 -4.63 -9.19 -26.92
N THR A 203 -5.82 -8.73 -26.49
CA THR A 203 -6.23 -7.33 -26.58
C THR A 203 -5.83 -6.58 -25.31
N ARG A 204 -5.03 -5.51 -25.42
CA ARG A 204 -4.59 -4.70 -24.27
C ARG A 204 -4.32 -3.24 -24.63
N PRO A 205 -4.50 -2.29 -23.69
CA PRO A 205 -4.05 -0.91 -23.86
C PRO A 205 -2.52 -0.85 -24.01
N LYS A 206 -2.02 0.24 -24.62
CA LYS A 206 -0.58 0.56 -24.60
C LYS A 206 -0.11 0.66 -23.14
N ASN A 207 0.92 -0.10 -22.78
CA ASN A 207 1.45 -0.14 -21.42
C ASN A 207 2.98 0.03 -21.41
N ILE A 208 3.53 0.26 -20.23
CA ILE A 208 4.97 0.25 -19.93
C ILE A 208 5.21 -0.74 -18.78
N SER A 209 6.28 -1.51 -18.86
CA SER A 209 6.62 -2.51 -17.85
C SER A 209 7.40 -1.89 -16.68
N ALA A 210 6.96 -2.18 -15.46
CA ALA A 210 7.66 -1.90 -14.22
C ALA A 210 7.33 -3.02 -13.21
N LYS A 211 8.14 -3.15 -12.16
CA LYS A 211 7.91 -4.18 -11.13
C LYS A 211 6.86 -3.72 -10.13
N TYR A 212 5.97 -4.61 -9.73
CA TYR A 212 5.20 -4.43 -8.51
C TYR A 212 6.04 -4.92 -7.33
N VAL A 213 6.15 -4.10 -6.30
CA VAL A 213 6.87 -4.45 -5.07
C VAL A 213 5.97 -4.22 -3.86
N ILE A 214 6.08 -5.10 -2.86
CA ILE A 214 5.33 -5.02 -1.61
C ILE A 214 6.29 -4.70 -0.46
N LYS A 215 5.94 -3.72 0.37
CA LYS A 215 6.69 -3.34 1.57
C LYS A 215 6.62 -4.48 2.61
N VAL A 216 7.75 -4.98 3.07
CA VAL A 216 7.82 -6.14 3.98
C VAL A 216 8.41 -5.84 5.35
N LYS A 217 9.15 -4.73 5.49
CA LYS A 217 9.79 -4.27 6.73
C LYS A 217 9.72 -2.76 6.86
#